data_AF-X1TIT0-F1
#
_entry.id   AF-X1TIT0-F1
#
_cell.length_a   1.000
_cell.length_b   1.000
_cell.length_c   1.000
_cell.angle_alpha   90.00
_cell.angle_beta   90.00
_cell.angle_gamma   90.00
#
_symmetry.space_group_name_H-M   'P 1'
#
loop_
_entity.id
_entity.type
_entity.pdbx_description
1 polymer ?
#
loop_
_entity_poly.entity_id
_entity_poly.type
_entity_poly.pdbx_seq_one_letter_code
_entity_poly.pdbx_strand_id
1 'polypeptide(L)' 'KYLFHVFKLVIDFENNKYVRLIINNTTYDLSSYNLYVDDAVGEKYANALISLRSRKDYNDVMYVDNVIFTQNEL' A
#
# COMPACT_ATOMS: atom_id res chain seq x y z
N LYS A 1 1.37 19.76 -16.21
CA LYS A 1 1.68 19.69 -14.76
C LYS A 1 1.02 18.44 -14.22
N TYR A 2 1.78 17.50 -13.68
CA TYR A 2 1.22 16.25 -13.11
C TYR A 2 0.82 16.48 -11.65
N LEU A 3 -0.26 15.84 -11.22
CA LEU A 3 -0.69 15.83 -9.83
C LEU A 3 -0.14 14.57 -9.18
N PHE A 4 0.73 14.72 -8.20
CA PHE A 4 1.27 13.61 -7.41
C PHE A 4 0.52 13.50 -6.09
N HIS A 5 0.22 12.27 -5.70
CA HIS A 5 -0.29 11.93 -4.39
C HIS A 5 0.68 10.98 -3.72
N VAL A 6 0.93 11.19 -2.43
CA VAL A 6 1.77 10.30 -1.62
C VAL A 6 0.86 9.37 -0.84
N PHE A 7 1.11 8.07 -0.95
CA PHE A 7 0.39 7.03 -0.22
C PHE A 7 1.37 6.31 0.72
N LYS A 8 0.97 6.15 1.98
CA LYS A 8 1.69 5.32 2.96
C LYS A 8 0.71 4.41 3.68
N LEU A 9 0.89 3.10 3.49
CA LEU A 9 0.13 2.08 4.19
C LEU A 9 0.99 1.52 5.34
N VAL A 10 0.43 1.50 6.56
CA VAL A 10 1.10 0.96 7.74
C VAL A 10 0.36 -0.30 8.18
N ILE A 11 1.11 -1.40 8.29
CA ILE A 11 0.61 -2.73 8.65
C ILE A 11 1.38 -3.24 9.86
N ASP A 12 0.64 -3.79 10.81
CA ASP A 12 1.19 -4.54 11.94
C ASP A 12 1.05 -6.04 11.64
N PHE A 13 2.14 -6.64 11.17
CA PHE A 13 2.19 -8.06 10.87
C PHE A 13 2.28 -8.95 12.13
N GLU A 14 2.67 -8.41 13.28
CA GLU A 14 2.74 -9.17 14.53
C GLU A 14 1.33 -9.45 15.07
N ASN A 15 0.46 -8.44 15.01
CA ASN A 15 -0.93 -8.54 15.46
C ASN A 15 -1.93 -8.83 14.34
N ASN A 16 -1.47 -9.04 13.10
CA ASN A 16 -2.27 -9.27 11.90
C ASN A 16 -3.32 -8.18 11.61
N LYS A 17 -2.92 -6.90 11.71
CA LYS A 17 -3.84 -5.76 11.54
C LYS A 17 -3.34 -4.72 10.54
N TYR A 18 -4.27 -4.13 9.81
CA TYR A 18 -4.02 -2.81 9.21
C TYR A 18 -4.03 -1.76 10.32
N VAL A 19 -3.09 -0.80 10.27
CA VAL A 19 -3.03 0.28 11.25
C VAL A 19 -3.68 1.53 10.68
N ARG A 20 -3.12 2.07 9.60
CA ARG A 20 -3.59 3.31 8.98
C ARG A 20 -3.14 3.43 7.52
N LEU A 21 -3.91 4.19 6.75
CA LEU A 21 -3.50 4.69 5.45
C LEU A 21 -3.35 6.21 5.54
N ILE A 22 -2.23 6.73 5.06
CA ILE A 22 -1.97 8.16 4.95
C ILE A 22 -1.96 8.53 3.48
N ILE A 23 -2.84 9.45 3.09
CA ILE A 23 -2.90 10.02 1.74
C ILE A 23 -2.55 11.50 1.86
N ASN A 24 -1.40 11.88 1.30
CA ASN A 24 -0.78 13.19 1.52
C ASN A 24 -0.61 13.47 3.02
N ASN A 25 -1.47 14.31 3.60
CA ASN A 25 -1.44 14.71 5.02
C ASN A 25 -2.66 14.20 5.81
N THR A 26 -3.55 13.44 5.17
CA THR A 26 -4.77 12.92 5.82
C THR A 26 -4.56 11.48 6.23
N THR A 27 -4.80 11.20 7.51
CA THR A 27 -4.72 9.86 8.08
C THR A 27 -6.09 9.23 8.18
N TYR A 28 -6.21 8.00 7.70
CA TYR A 28 -7.38 7.15 7.81
C TYR A 28 -7.04 5.98 8.73
N ASP A 29 -7.79 5.83 9.82
CA ASP A 29 -7.67 4.66 10.70
C ASP A 29 -8.23 3.43 9.99
N LEU A 30 -7.43 2.36 9.98
CA LEU A 30 -7.80 1.07 9.40
C LEU A 30 -7.81 -0.05 10.45
N SER A 31 -7.65 0.27 11.73
CA SER A 31 -7.53 -0.69 12.84
C SER A 31 -8.73 -1.62 13.02
N SER A 32 -9.89 -1.26 12.47
CA SER A 32 -11.09 -2.10 12.45
C SER A 32 -11.05 -3.21 11.39
N TYR A 33 -10.11 -3.15 10.44
CA TYR A 33 -9.98 -4.13 9.36
C TYR A 33 -8.90 -5.17 9.70
N ASN A 34 -9.25 -6.44 9.55
CA ASN A 34 -8.30 -7.54 9.71
C ASN A 34 -7.48 -7.75 8.43
N LEU A 35 -6.24 -8.23 8.58
CA LEU A 35 -5.49 -8.73 7.42
C LEU A 35 -6.15 -9.98 6.87
N TYR A 36 -6.12 -10.11 5.54
CA TYR A 36 -6.36 -11.40 4.90
C TYR A 36 -5.13 -12.28 5.13
N VAL A 37 -5.35 -13.46 5.69
CA VAL A 37 -4.30 -14.45 5.96
C VAL A 37 -4.64 -15.68 5.13
N ASP A 38 -3.63 -16.21 4.45
CA ASP A 38 -3.69 -17.45 3.70
C ASP A 38 -2.63 -18.42 4.26
N ASP A 39 -2.91 -19.72 4.25
CA ASP A 39 -2.03 -20.77 4.78
C ASP A 39 -0.93 -21.12 3.77
N ALA A 40 -0.17 -20.10 3.35
CA ALA A 40 0.91 -20.25 2.39
C ALA A 40 2.09 -21.01 3.00
N VAL A 41 2.44 -22.16 2.39
CA VAL A 41 3.62 -22.95 2.75
C VAL A 41 4.81 -22.44 1.93
N GLY A 42 5.85 -21.92 2.58
CA GLY A 42 7.06 -21.44 1.89
C GLY A 42 7.94 -20.52 2.72
N GLU A 43 8.97 -19.97 2.08
CA GLU A 43 9.82 -18.94 2.68
C GLU A 43 9.02 -17.66 2.94
N LYS A 44 9.35 -16.97 4.04
CA LYS A 44 8.73 -15.69 4.36
C LYS A 44 9.35 -14.61 3.49
N TYR A 45 8.52 -13.93 2.69
CA TYR A 45 8.93 -12.76 1.92
C TYR A 45 7.87 -11.66 2.01
N ALA A 46 8.31 -10.42 1.86
CA ALA A 46 7.43 -9.29 1.61
C ALA A 46 7.38 -9.02 0.10
N ASN A 47 6.18 -8.87 -0.45
CA ASN A 47 5.96 -8.51 -1.83
C ASN A 47 5.06 -7.28 -1.91
N ALA A 48 5.34 -6.39 -2.87
CA ALA A 48 4.45 -5.30 -3.23
C ALA A 48 4.23 -5.33 -4.74
N LEU A 49 2.97 -5.32 -5.16
CA LEU A 49 2.56 -5.20 -6.55
C LEU A 49 1.92 -3.83 -6.76
N ILE A 50 2.49 -3.02 -7.65
CA ILE A 50 1.91 -1.75 -8.08
C ILE A 50 1.27 -1.94 -9.44
N SER A 51 -0.05 -1.84 -9.50
CA SER A 51 -0.81 -1.95 -10.74
C SER A 51 -1.35 -0.58 -11.15
N LEU A 52 -1.02 -0.16 -12.37
CA LEU A 52 -1.54 1.06 -12.97
C LEU A 52 -2.67 0.69 -13.93
N ARG A 53 -3.84 1.29 -13.72
CA ARG A 53 -5.04 1.03 -14.54
C ARG A 53 -5.63 2.35 -15.01
N SER A 54 -5.67 2.50 -16.34
CA SER A 54 -6.32 3.62 -17.02
C SER A 54 -7.83 3.39 -17.14
N ARG A 55 -8.56 4.40 -17.59
CA ARG A 55 -9.97 4.28 -17.97
C ARG A 55 -10.09 3.45 -19.24
N LYS A 56 -11.20 2.72 -19.39
CA LYS A 56 -11.52 1.96 -20.60
C LYS A 56 -11.47 2.89 -21.82
N ASP A 57 -10.81 2.45 -22.88
CA ASP A 57 -10.65 3.17 -24.15
C ASP A 57 -9.79 4.45 -24.08
N TYR A 58 -9.03 4.65 -22.99
CA TYR A 58 -8.07 5.76 -22.85
C TYR A 58 -6.63 5.25 -22.64
N ASN A 59 -5.69 5.86 -23.35
CA ASN A 59 -4.25 5.72 -23.10
C ASN A 59 -3.79 6.87 -22.21
N ASP A 60 -3.99 6.72 -20.90
CA ASP A 60 -3.50 7.69 -19.91
C ASP A 60 -2.02 7.42 -19.58
N VAL A 61 -1.26 8.48 -19.31
CA VAL A 61 0.13 8.37 -18.82
C VAL A 61 0.13 8.52 -17.31
N MET A 62 0.62 7.51 -16.60
CA MET A 62 0.71 7.48 -15.13
C MET A 62 2.17 7.34 -14.71
N TYR A 63 2.55 8.04 -13.65
CA TYR A 63 3.89 8.01 -13.08
C TYR A 63 3.85 7.46 -11.67
N VAL A 64 4.79 6.57 -11.37
CA VAL A 64 5.05 6.05 -10.02
C VAL A 64 6.49 6.37 -9.71
N ASP A 65 6.73 6.94 -8.54
CA ASP A 65 8.08 7.30 -8.09
C ASP A 65 8.19 7.08 -6.58
N ASN A 66 9.42 6.90 -6.10
CA ASN A 66 9.80 6.73 -4.69
C ASN A 66 9.03 5.63 -3.96
N VAL A 67 8.97 4.44 -4.56
CA VAL A 67 8.41 3.25 -3.93
C VAL A 67 9.38 2.76 -2.85
N ILE A 68 8.99 2.93 -1.60
CA ILE A 68 9.80 2.56 -0.44
C ILE A 68 9.02 1.53 0.37
N PHE A 69 9.68 0.41 0.66
CA PHE A 69 9.19 -0.61 1.58
C PHE A 69 10.15 -0.72 2.75
N THR A 70 9.66 -0.52 3.97
CA THR A 70 10.48 -0.55 5.18
C THR A 70 9.81 -1.35 6.27
N GLN A 71 10.64 -1.96 7.12
CA GLN A 71 10.22 -2.50 8.41
C GLN A 71 10.57 -1.46 9.48
N ASN A 72 9.63 -1.23 10.40
CA ASN A 72 9.66 -0.17 11.43
C ASN A 72 9.42 1.23 10.84
N GLU A 73 8.36 1.90 11.30
CA GLU A 73 8.29 3.36 11.23
C GLU A 73 9.22 3.91 12.31
N LEU A 74 10.26 4.63 11.91
CA LEU A 74 10.97 5.56 12.81
C LEU A 74 10.15 6.85 12.95
#